data_AF-A0A1J3IC34-F1
#
_entry.id   AF-A0A1J3IC34-F1
#
_cell.length_a   1.000
_cell.length_b   1.000
_cell.length_c   1.000
_cell.angle_alpha   90.00
_cell.angle_beta   90.00
_cell.angle_gamma   90.00
#
_symmetry.space_group_name_H-M   'P 1'
#
loop_
_entity.id
_entity.type
_entity.pdbx_description
1 polymer ?
#
loop_
_entity_poly.entity_id
_entity_poly.type
_entity_poly.pdbx_seq_one_letter_code
_entity_poly.pdbx_strand_id
1 'polypeptide(L)'
;MIVTTTFDENPVNSPQNVRDVLEAHFNFENKEMPMPLSIVVGLLGVEVEECGGVRAMKISVEEFDRWRGERFPELKSQDPTLTQFVDYLFSPIANFPKVIQESDRPGTSQVVVLGAAGLTLDATMEKILKIKLYTGLGWDTDFPLLDEGSPPDLYVKLSIQGIPVDESKAKKTRVEKNSWTPSWGQEFEFRLRSPENASILFEVYDRDRFSRNDFAGKVSLPVSELRMGIRAVPLYDKEGNQCVAARFLVRFMIV
;
A
#
# COMPACT_ATOMS: atom_id res chain seq x y z
N MET A 1 -38.62 -0.64 14.97
CA MET A 1 -38.22 -0.07 13.67
C MET A 1 -36.91 -0.71 13.30
N ILE A 2 -36.90 -1.52 12.25
CA ILE A 2 -35.67 -2.01 11.64
C ILE A 2 -35.28 -0.93 10.64
N VAL A 3 -34.21 -0.20 10.92
CA VAL A 3 -33.60 0.69 9.94
C VAL A 3 -32.95 -0.23 8.91
N THR A 4 -33.64 -0.44 7.79
CA THR A 4 -33.00 -1.00 6.60
C THR A 4 -32.02 0.06 6.12
N THR A 5 -30.76 -0.04 6.51
CA THR A 5 -29.69 0.68 5.84
C THR A 5 -29.85 0.38 4.36
N THR A 6 -30.04 1.41 3.56
CA THR A 6 -30.19 1.24 2.11
C THR A 6 -28.95 0.53 1.58
N PHE A 7 -29.08 -0.26 0.51
CA PHE A 7 -27.93 -0.91 -0.13
C PHE A 7 -26.82 0.13 -0.47
N ASP A 8 -27.21 1.37 -0.75
CA ASP A 8 -26.31 2.49 -1.02
C ASP A 8 -25.46 2.91 0.19
N GLU A 9 -25.97 2.75 1.41
CA GLU A 9 -25.29 3.11 2.67
C GLU A 9 -24.34 2.01 3.16
N ASN A 10 -24.60 0.74 2.83
CA ASN A 10 -23.73 -0.38 3.23
C ASN A 10 -23.71 -1.52 2.18
N PRO A 11 -23.08 -1.28 1.02
CA PRO A 11 -23.05 -2.27 -0.05
C PRO A 11 -22.23 -3.50 0.37
N VAL A 12 -22.74 -4.69 0.05
CA VAL A 12 -21.99 -5.94 0.22
C VAL A 12 -20.69 -5.86 -0.58
N ASN A 13 -19.56 -6.24 0.00
CA ASN A 13 -18.34 -6.33 -0.79
C ASN A 13 -18.44 -7.52 -1.75
N SER A 14 -18.35 -7.21 -3.04
CA SER A 14 -18.21 -8.17 -4.12
C SER A 14 -17.38 -7.51 -5.23
N PRO A 15 -16.64 -8.28 -6.05
CA PRO A 15 -15.92 -7.70 -7.19
C PRO A 15 -16.85 -6.93 -8.13
N GLN A 16 -18.10 -7.38 -8.28
CA GLN A 16 -19.09 -6.68 -9.09
C GLN A 16 -19.48 -5.33 -8.49
N ASN A 17 -19.77 -5.26 -7.18
CA ASN A 17 -20.16 -4.00 -6.56
C ASN A 17 -19.02 -2.98 -6.55
N VAL A 18 -17.76 -3.43 -6.43
CA VAL A 18 -16.58 -2.56 -6.59
C VAL A 18 -16.47 -2.07 -8.04
N ARG A 19 -16.74 -2.95 -9.02
CA ARG A 19 -16.77 -2.59 -10.44
C ARG A 19 -17.89 -1.60 -10.76
N ASP A 20 -19.08 -1.76 -10.21
CA ASP A 20 -20.21 -0.86 -10.42
C ASP A 20 -19.88 0.57 -9.97
N VAL A 21 -19.11 0.73 -8.88
CA VAL A 21 -18.57 2.04 -8.47
C VAL A 21 -17.71 2.66 -9.57
N LEU A 22 -16.82 1.87 -10.18
CA LEU A 22 -15.98 2.37 -11.27
C LEU A 22 -16.81 2.72 -12.51
N GLU A 23 -17.73 1.85 -12.92
CA GLU A 23 -18.59 2.08 -14.10
C GLU A 23 -19.49 3.32 -13.92
N ALA A 24 -19.84 3.68 -12.70
CA ALA A 24 -20.59 4.90 -12.41
C ALA A 24 -19.78 6.21 -12.56
N HIS A 25 -18.44 6.15 -12.51
CA HIS A 25 -17.58 7.34 -12.48
C HIS A 25 -16.66 7.47 -13.71
N PHE A 26 -16.38 6.38 -14.42
CA PHE A 26 -15.41 6.39 -15.52
C PHE A 26 -16.05 5.94 -16.83
N ASN A 27 -15.52 6.47 -17.93
CA ASN A 27 -15.82 5.95 -19.25
C ASN A 27 -15.11 4.60 -19.50
N PHE A 28 -15.87 3.52 -19.62
CA PHE A 28 -15.38 2.17 -19.95
C PHE A 28 -15.36 2.00 -21.48
N GLU A 29 -14.41 2.64 -22.16
CA GLU A 29 -14.31 2.65 -23.63
C GLU A 29 -14.33 1.24 -24.26
N ASN A 30 -13.72 0.25 -23.60
CA ASN A 30 -13.54 -1.11 -24.14
C ASN A 30 -14.30 -2.22 -23.36
N LYS A 31 -15.13 -1.86 -22.37
CA LYS A 31 -15.77 -2.78 -21.39
C LYS A 31 -14.84 -3.70 -20.57
N GLU A 32 -13.59 -3.90 -20.97
CA GLU A 32 -12.58 -4.64 -20.21
C GLU A 32 -11.80 -3.73 -19.25
N MET A 33 -11.49 -4.27 -18.07
CA MET A 33 -10.76 -3.56 -17.03
C MET A 33 -9.25 -3.80 -17.18
N PRO A 34 -8.41 -2.75 -17.16
CA PRO A 34 -6.96 -2.90 -17.27
C PRO A 34 -6.39 -3.80 -16.17
N MET A 35 -5.35 -4.56 -16.53
CA MET A 35 -4.91 -5.70 -15.73
C MET A 35 -4.28 -5.43 -14.35
N PRO A 36 -3.82 -4.25 -13.91
CA PRO A 36 -3.57 -4.13 -12.48
C PRO A 36 -4.87 -3.86 -11.70
N LEU A 37 -5.86 -3.19 -12.30
CA LEU A 37 -7.09 -2.80 -11.62
C LEU A 37 -8.03 -3.99 -11.42
N SER A 38 -8.11 -4.92 -12.37
CA SER A 38 -8.93 -6.13 -12.25
C SER A 38 -8.54 -6.99 -11.04
N ILE A 39 -7.24 -7.14 -10.79
CA ILE A 39 -6.70 -7.85 -9.61
C ILE A 39 -7.17 -7.15 -8.33
N VAL A 40 -7.00 -5.83 -8.27
CA VAL A 40 -7.36 -5.03 -7.09
C VAL A 40 -8.86 -5.08 -6.82
N VAL A 41 -9.69 -4.98 -7.85
CA VAL A 41 -11.15 -5.11 -7.74
C VAL A 41 -11.54 -6.49 -7.18
N GLY A 42 -10.86 -7.56 -7.63
CA GLY A 42 -11.05 -8.90 -7.09
C GLY A 42 -10.73 -8.98 -5.60
N LEU A 43 -9.61 -8.39 -5.17
CA LEU A 43 -9.18 -8.38 -3.76
C LEU A 43 -10.05 -7.49 -2.87
N LEU A 44 -10.48 -6.33 -3.36
CA LEU A 44 -11.41 -5.44 -2.65
C LEU A 44 -12.79 -6.08 -2.51
N GLY A 45 -13.20 -6.86 -3.52
CA GLY A 45 -14.47 -7.55 -3.53
C GLY A 45 -14.66 -8.62 -2.45
N VAL A 46 -13.62 -8.99 -1.70
CA VAL A 46 -13.68 -10.03 -0.64
C VAL A 46 -13.42 -9.49 0.76
N GLU A 47 -13.40 -8.17 0.94
CA GLU A 47 -13.14 -7.57 2.24
C GLU A 47 -14.34 -7.62 3.19
N VAL A 48 -14.08 -7.70 4.50
CA VAL A 48 -15.11 -7.77 5.54
C VAL A 48 -14.99 -6.67 6.60
N GLU A 49 -14.02 -5.77 6.47
CA GLU A 49 -13.66 -4.77 7.49
C GLU A 49 -14.46 -3.46 7.38
N GLU A 50 -14.27 -2.59 8.38
CA GLU A 50 -14.94 -1.29 8.58
C GLU A 50 -14.78 -0.30 7.40
N CYS A 51 -13.69 -0.44 6.64
CA CYS A 51 -13.49 0.22 5.34
C CYS A 51 -13.52 -0.81 4.21
N GLY A 52 -14.58 -1.62 4.14
CA GLY A 52 -14.76 -2.65 3.13
C GLY A 52 -14.48 -2.18 1.71
N GLY A 53 -14.20 -3.12 0.79
CA GLY A 53 -13.59 -2.79 -0.49
C GLY A 53 -14.39 -1.83 -1.38
N VAL A 54 -15.73 -1.87 -1.34
CA VAL A 54 -16.56 -0.89 -2.06
C VAL A 54 -16.34 0.52 -1.52
N ARG A 55 -16.29 0.68 -0.19
CA ARG A 55 -16.03 1.96 0.47
C ARG A 55 -14.61 2.45 0.19
N ALA A 56 -13.62 1.56 0.25
CA ALA A 56 -12.24 1.89 -0.09
C ALA A 56 -12.08 2.37 -1.54
N MET A 57 -12.81 1.75 -2.47
CA MET A 57 -12.83 2.18 -3.87
C MET A 57 -13.48 3.56 -4.03
N LYS A 58 -14.65 3.80 -3.42
CA LYS A 58 -15.32 5.12 -3.45
C LYS A 58 -14.38 6.25 -2.99
N ILE A 59 -13.69 6.03 -1.86
CA ILE A 59 -12.70 6.99 -1.34
C ILE A 59 -11.59 7.25 -2.37
N SER A 60 -11.08 6.20 -3.02
CA SER A 60 -10.00 6.33 -4.01
C SER A 60 -10.45 7.12 -5.24
N VAL A 61 -11.70 6.94 -5.68
CA VAL A 61 -12.31 7.68 -6.79
C VAL A 61 -12.50 9.16 -6.43
N GLU A 62 -13.03 9.46 -5.25
CA GLU A 62 -13.19 10.84 -4.77
C GLU A 62 -11.84 11.58 -4.65
N GLU A 63 -10.80 10.89 -4.20
CA GLU A 63 -9.45 11.46 -4.15
C GLU A 63 -8.87 11.70 -5.55
N PHE A 64 -9.11 10.79 -6.50
CA PHE A 64 -8.71 10.98 -7.89
C PHE A 64 -9.38 12.21 -8.51
N ASP A 65 -10.69 12.38 -8.31
CA ASP A 65 -11.42 13.52 -8.87
C ASP A 65 -10.91 14.85 -8.31
N ARG A 66 -10.61 14.88 -7.00
CA ARG A 66 -9.99 16.04 -6.36
C ARG A 66 -8.62 16.34 -6.98
N TRP A 67 -7.75 15.33 -7.06
CA TRP A 67 -6.41 15.46 -7.63
C TRP A 67 -6.44 15.94 -9.09
N ARG A 68 -7.32 15.34 -9.91
CA ARG A 68 -7.50 15.69 -11.33
C ARG A 68 -7.99 17.12 -11.47
N GLY A 69 -9.00 17.52 -10.68
CA GLY A 69 -9.58 18.86 -10.73
C GLY A 69 -8.64 19.97 -10.26
N GLU A 70 -7.71 19.67 -9.35
CA GLU A 70 -6.67 20.60 -8.89
C GLU A 70 -5.52 20.72 -9.91
N ARG A 71 -5.09 19.60 -10.50
CA ARG A 71 -3.89 19.55 -11.34
C ARG A 71 -4.14 19.84 -12.82
N PHE A 72 -5.33 19.51 -13.32
CA PHE A 72 -5.72 19.68 -14.72
C PHE A 72 -7.11 20.32 -14.83
N PRO A 73 -7.27 21.62 -14.44
CA PRO A 73 -8.57 22.29 -14.48
C PRO A 73 -9.26 22.26 -15.85
N GLU A 74 -8.47 22.23 -16.93
CA GLU A 74 -8.92 22.14 -18.32
C GLU A 74 -9.61 20.83 -18.66
N LEU A 75 -9.38 19.76 -17.88
CA LEU A 75 -9.99 18.45 -18.08
C LEU A 75 -11.30 18.28 -17.29
N LYS A 76 -11.74 19.28 -16.52
CA LYS A 76 -12.96 19.20 -15.68
C LYS A 76 -14.24 18.91 -16.46
N SER A 77 -14.30 19.31 -17.73
CA SER A 77 -15.47 19.09 -18.59
C SER A 77 -15.43 17.78 -19.38
N GLN A 78 -14.40 16.94 -19.17
CA GLN A 78 -14.23 15.67 -19.85
C GLN A 78 -14.44 14.52 -18.85
N ASP A 79 -15.24 13.52 -19.22
CA ASP A 79 -15.39 12.31 -18.42
C ASP A 79 -14.02 11.64 -18.22
N PRO A 80 -13.66 11.28 -16.97
CA PRO A 80 -12.38 10.62 -16.73
C PRO A 80 -12.38 9.22 -17.33
N THR A 81 -11.21 8.81 -17.83
CA THR A 81 -11.04 7.44 -18.34
C THR A 81 -10.54 6.52 -17.23
N LEU A 82 -10.83 5.23 -17.35
CA LEU A 82 -10.33 4.24 -16.42
C LEU A 82 -8.79 4.16 -16.42
N THR A 83 -8.16 4.42 -17.58
CA THR A 83 -6.70 4.51 -17.69
C THR A 83 -6.13 5.63 -16.84
N GLN A 84 -6.74 6.82 -16.84
CA GLN A 84 -6.30 7.93 -15.98
C GLN A 84 -6.39 7.57 -14.50
N PHE A 85 -7.44 6.84 -14.11
CA PHE A 85 -7.58 6.37 -12.74
C PHE A 85 -6.53 5.31 -12.37
N VAL A 86 -6.23 4.39 -13.28
CA VAL A 86 -5.14 3.42 -13.11
C VAL A 86 -3.80 4.14 -12.95
N ASP A 87 -3.51 5.10 -13.82
CA ASP A 87 -2.28 5.89 -13.72
C ASP A 87 -2.19 6.61 -12.37
N TYR A 88 -3.29 7.19 -11.87
CA TYR A 88 -3.32 7.79 -10.55
C TYR A 88 -3.08 6.78 -9.43
N LEU A 89 -3.84 5.68 -9.43
CA LEU A 89 -3.84 4.69 -8.34
C LEU A 89 -2.48 3.99 -8.22
N PHE A 90 -1.78 3.81 -9.34
CA PHE A 90 -0.49 3.12 -9.41
C PHE A 90 0.71 4.07 -9.60
N SER A 91 0.52 5.41 -9.61
CA SER A 91 1.64 6.36 -9.71
C SER A 91 2.24 6.70 -8.34
N PRO A 92 3.57 6.65 -8.19
CA PRO A 92 4.26 7.08 -6.97
C PRO A 92 4.07 8.57 -6.68
N ILE A 93 4.08 9.42 -7.72
CA ILE A 93 4.40 10.85 -7.57
C ILE A 93 3.27 11.63 -6.90
N ALA A 94 2.02 11.20 -7.03
CA ALA A 94 0.88 11.94 -6.47
C ALA A 94 0.70 11.71 -4.95
N ASN A 95 1.25 10.62 -4.40
CA ASN A 95 0.73 10.00 -3.18
C ASN A 95 1.76 9.48 -2.18
N PHE A 96 3.05 9.81 -2.35
CA PHE A 96 4.10 9.09 -1.64
C PHE A 96 4.72 9.86 -0.45
N PRO A 97 4.88 9.21 0.74
CA PRO A 97 5.61 9.77 1.88
C PRO A 97 7.10 9.97 1.57
N LYS A 98 7.80 10.75 2.39
CA LYS A 98 9.26 10.76 2.36
C LYS A 98 9.80 9.38 2.75
N VAL A 99 10.72 8.85 1.96
CA VAL A 99 11.39 7.58 2.26
C VAL A 99 12.60 7.84 3.12
N ILE A 100 12.78 7.02 4.16
CA ILE A 100 14.01 7.02 4.96
C ILE A 100 15.00 6.07 4.31
N GLN A 101 16.10 6.62 3.79
CA GLN A 101 17.24 5.83 3.33
C GLN A 101 18.09 5.38 4.53
N GLU A 102 18.93 4.36 4.36
CA GLU A 102 19.84 3.92 5.44
C GLU A 102 20.83 5.02 5.86
N SER A 103 21.19 5.91 4.93
CA SER A 103 21.98 7.12 5.20
C SER A 103 21.29 8.12 6.13
N ASP A 104 19.96 8.10 6.19
CA ASP A 104 19.14 9.10 6.88
C ASP A 104 18.86 8.71 8.34
N ARG A 105 19.28 7.52 8.76
CA ARG A 105 19.09 7.08 10.15
C ARG A 105 20.05 7.84 11.07
N PRO A 106 19.53 8.50 12.13
CA PRO A 106 20.40 9.03 13.17
C PRO A 106 21.23 7.89 13.77
N GLY A 107 22.54 8.11 13.90
CA GLY A 107 23.42 7.13 14.56
C GLY A 107 22.86 6.74 15.93
N THR A 108 23.03 5.48 16.32
CA THR A 108 22.48 4.84 17.53
C THR A 108 22.67 5.67 18.81
N SER A 109 23.68 6.54 18.86
CA SER A 109 23.95 7.46 19.97
C SER A 109 22.94 8.60 20.14
N GLN A 110 22.26 9.08 19.10
CA GLN A 110 21.26 10.16 19.22
C GLN A 110 19.91 9.66 19.76
N VAL A 111 19.54 8.42 19.41
CA VAL A 111 18.27 7.79 19.84
C VAL A 111 18.24 7.60 21.37
N VAL A 112 19.39 7.32 21.98
CA VAL A 112 19.52 7.16 23.44
C VAL A 112 19.32 8.49 24.19
N VAL A 113 19.75 9.62 23.61
CA VAL A 113 19.66 10.94 24.26
C VAL A 113 18.22 11.46 24.29
N LEU A 114 17.41 11.17 23.25
CA LEU A 114 15.99 11.51 23.21
C LEU A 114 15.15 10.66 24.17
N GLY A 115 15.58 9.44 24.49
CA GLY A 115 14.89 8.53 25.42
C GLY A 115 14.87 9.00 26.88
N ALA A 116 15.80 9.86 27.30
CA ALA A 116 15.94 10.26 28.71
C ALA A 116 15.21 11.57 29.07
N ALA A 117 14.94 12.46 28.11
CA ALA A 117 14.41 13.80 28.39
C ALA A 117 12.94 14.02 27.95
N GLY A 118 12.38 13.14 27.12
CA GLY A 118 11.08 13.35 26.48
C GLY A 118 9.88 12.59 27.06
N LEU A 119 10.07 11.76 28.09
CA LEU A 119 8.97 11.01 28.70
C LEU A 119 8.14 11.88 29.67
N THR A 120 7.68 13.05 29.21
CA THR A 120 6.36 13.51 29.66
C THR A 120 5.38 12.59 28.95
N LEU A 121 4.96 11.52 29.64
CA LEU A 121 3.81 10.72 29.22
C LEU A 121 2.61 11.68 29.14
N ASP A 122 2.39 12.26 27.96
CA ASP A 122 1.01 12.38 27.53
C ASP A 122 0.53 10.94 27.36
N ALA A 123 -0.57 10.62 28.01
CA ALA A 123 -1.19 9.31 27.93
C ALA A 123 -1.84 9.17 26.54
N THR A 124 -1.03 9.11 25.49
CA THR A 124 -1.51 8.95 24.12
C THR A 124 -2.00 7.51 23.96
N MET A 125 -3.30 7.36 23.72
CA MET A 125 -3.94 6.09 23.42
C MET A 125 -3.10 5.31 22.39
N GLU A 126 -2.82 4.04 22.69
CA GLU A 126 -2.16 3.13 21.76
C GLU A 126 -2.94 3.15 20.43
N LYS A 127 -2.27 3.50 19.34
CA LYS A 127 -2.87 3.51 18.00
C LYS A 127 -2.58 2.20 17.30
N ILE A 128 -3.48 1.75 16.44
CA ILE A 128 -3.28 0.56 15.62
C ILE A 128 -3.11 0.99 14.17
N LEU A 129 -1.90 0.82 13.63
CA LEU A 129 -1.63 0.92 12.21
C LEU A 129 -2.04 -0.39 11.53
N LYS A 130 -3.11 -0.34 10.73
CA LYS A 130 -3.53 -1.43 9.86
C LYS A 130 -2.97 -1.21 8.46
N ILE A 131 -2.37 -2.26 7.90
CA ILE A 131 -1.72 -2.25 6.60
C ILE A 131 -2.25 -3.42 5.81
N LYS A 132 -2.90 -3.13 4.68
CA LYS A 132 -3.34 -4.16 3.75
C LYS A 132 -2.56 -4.11 2.46
N LEU A 133 -1.82 -5.18 2.19
CA LEU A 133 -1.00 -5.30 0.99
C LEU A 133 -1.80 -6.07 -0.07
N TYR A 134 -2.19 -5.39 -1.14
CA TYR A 134 -3.00 -5.98 -2.21
C TYR A 134 -2.14 -6.74 -3.21
N THR A 135 -1.29 -6.01 -3.93
CA THR A 135 -0.52 -6.52 -5.06
C THR A 135 0.76 -5.70 -5.26
N GLY A 136 1.58 -6.09 -6.24
CA GLY A 136 2.71 -5.29 -6.72
C GLY A 136 2.95 -5.49 -8.22
N LEU A 137 3.57 -4.51 -8.85
CA LEU A 137 3.81 -4.45 -10.29
C LEU A 137 5.26 -4.06 -10.59
N GLY A 138 5.70 -4.25 -11.83
CA GLY A 138 6.99 -3.75 -12.35
C GLY A 138 8.20 -4.64 -12.03
N TRP A 139 7.96 -5.84 -11.49
CA TRP A 139 9.00 -6.79 -11.12
C TRP A 139 9.78 -7.31 -12.34
N ASP A 140 9.09 -7.53 -13.45
CA ASP A 140 9.66 -7.94 -14.75
C ASP A 140 10.59 -6.88 -15.34
N THR A 141 10.34 -5.62 -15.02
CA THR A 141 11.13 -4.49 -15.53
C THR A 141 12.38 -4.25 -14.70
N ASP A 142 12.26 -4.16 -13.36
CA ASP A 142 13.40 -3.85 -12.50
C ASP A 142 14.17 -5.09 -12.04
N PHE A 143 13.52 -6.25 -11.97
CA PHE A 143 14.10 -7.50 -11.48
C PHE A 143 13.85 -8.68 -12.45
N PRO A 144 14.16 -8.55 -13.75
CA PRO A 144 13.89 -9.60 -14.74
C PRO A 144 14.61 -10.91 -14.46
N LEU A 145 15.69 -10.89 -13.68
CA LEU A 145 16.55 -12.04 -13.39
C LEU A 145 16.44 -12.52 -11.94
N LEU A 146 15.39 -12.11 -11.21
CA LEU A 146 15.23 -12.46 -9.80
C LEU A 146 15.13 -13.97 -9.59
N ASP A 147 14.36 -14.66 -10.44
CA ASP A 147 14.24 -16.13 -10.49
C ASP A 147 14.80 -16.65 -11.81
N GLU A 148 16.04 -16.29 -12.16
CA GLU A 148 16.72 -16.77 -13.38
C GLU A 148 15.97 -16.48 -14.70
N GLY A 149 15.15 -15.42 -14.76
CA GLY A 149 14.33 -15.08 -15.94
C GLY A 149 12.90 -15.65 -15.90
N SER A 150 12.57 -16.43 -14.87
CA SER A 150 11.23 -16.92 -14.56
C SER A 150 10.47 -15.90 -13.69
N PRO A 151 9.11 -15.91 -13.73
CA PRO A 151 8.33 -15.12 -12.79
C PRO A 151 8.63 -15.53 -11.33
N PRO A 152 8.81 -14.57 -10.41
CA PRO A 152 9.33 -14.85 -9.07
C PRO A 152 8.29 -15.43 -8.11
N ASP A 153 8.78 -16.05 -7.03
CA ASP A 153 8.03 -16.57 -5.88
C ASP A 153 8.05 -15.55 -4.72
N LEU A 154 7.32 -14.45 -4.86
CA LEU A 154 7.44 -13.29 -3.97
C LEU A 154 6.68 -13.40 -2.64
N TYR A 155 7.35 -12.98 -1.57
CA TYR A 155 6.71 -12.64 -0.29
C TYR A 155 7.30 -11.36 0.30
N VAL A 156 6.52 -10.69 1.15
CA VAL A 156 6.88 -9.43 1.78
C VAL A 156 7.01 -9.61 3.28
N LYS A 157 8.07 -9.07 3.87
CA LYS A 157 8.22 -8.90 5.31
C LYS A 157 7.87 -7.48 5.70
N LEU A 158 7.11 -7.33 6.79
CA LEU A 158 6.70 -6.05 7.35
C LEU A 158 7.16 -5.97 8.81
N SER A 159 7.82 -4.87 9.18
CA SER A 159 8.24 -4.61 10.57
C SER A 159 8.25 -3.13 10.89
N ILE A 160 7.95 -2.79 12.15
CA ILE A 160 8.14 -1.45 12.69
C ILE A 160 9.60 -1.26 13.12
N GLN A 161 10.20 -0.18 12.67
CA GLN A 161 11.47 0.38 13.12
C GLN A 161 11.21 1.68 13.89
N GLY A 162 11.98 1.98 14.92
CA GLY A 162 11.80 3.21 15.69
C GLY A 162 12.26 3.06 17.13
N ILE A 163 11.44 3.51 18.08
CA ILE A 163 11.73 3.32 19.51
C ILE A 163 11.52 1.86 19.94
N PRO A 164 12.31 1.33 20.89
CA PRO A 164 12.27 -0.09 21.27
C PRO A 164 10.90 -0.61 21.73
N VAL A 165 10.03 0.27 22.25
CA VAL A 165 8.69 -0.14 22.71
C VAL A 165 7.72 -0.43 21.56
N ASP A 166 7.94 0.15 20.38
CA ASP A 166 7.10 -0.04 19.20
C ASP A 166 7.74 -1.00 18.18
N GLU A 167 9.01 -1.38 18.37
CA GLU A 167 9.68 -2.37 17.52
C GLU A 167 8.93 -3.72 17.53
N SER A 168 8.59 -4.19 16.33
CA SER A 168 7.81 -5.41 16.15
C SER A 168 8.65 -6.52 15.53
N LYS A 169 8.39 -7.77 15.91
CA LYS A 169 8.86 -8.92 15.12
C LYS A 169 8.30 -8.83 13.70
N ALA A 170 9.16 -9.11 12.71
CA ALA A 170 8.76 -9.10 11.31
C ALA A 170 7.60 -10.08 11.04
N LYS A 171 6.51 -9.56 10.48
CA LYS A 171 5.39 -10.33 9.94
C LYS A 171 5.64 -10.60 8.46
N LYS A 172 5.12 -11.70 7.93
CA LYS A 172 5.33 -12.09 6.53
C LYS A 172 4.02 -12.37 5.82
N THR A 173 3.94 -12.04 4.54
CA THR A 173 2.89 -12.55 3.67
C THR A 173 3.09 -14.04 3.40
N ARG A 174 2.06 -14.65 2.81
CA ARG A 174 2.17 -15.87 2.03
C ARG A 174 3.05 -15.59 0.80
N VAL A 175 3.59 -16.67 0.26
CA VAL A 175 4.39 -16.63 -0.96
C VAL A 175 3.44 -16.75 -2.13
N GLU A 176 3.44 -15.74 -2.99
CA GLU A 176 2.76 -15.77 -4.28
C GLU A 176 3.73 -16.32 -5.31
N LYS A 177 3.38 -17.45 -5.91
CA LYS A 177 4.32 -18.21 -6.73
C LYS A 177 4.22 -17.89 -8.20
N ASN A 178 5.36 -17.88 -8.89
CA ASN A 178 5.45 -17.79 -10.34
C ASN A 178 4.58 -16.66 -10.91
N SER A 179 4.74 -15.44 -10.39
CA SER A 179 3.87 -14.31 -10.77
C SER A 179 4.61 -12.98 -10.86
N TRP A 180 4.49 -12.33 -12.01
CA TRP A 180 4.89 -10.93 -12.22
C TRP A 180 3.88 -9.92 -11.67
N THR A 181 2.75 -10.38 -11.15
CA THR A 181 1.71 -9.56 -10.52
C THR A 181 1.17 -10.28 -9.29
N PRO A 182 2.01 -10.48 -8.24
CA PRO A 182 1.61 -11.22 -7.05
C PRO A 182 0.39 -10.59 -6.38
N SER A 183 -0.56 -11.40 -5.92
CA SER A 183 -1.79 -10.95 -5.26
C SER A 183 -1.86 -11.48 -3.84
N TRP A 184 -1.33 -10.73 -2.87
CA TRP A 184 -1.32 -11.17 -1.47
C TRP A 184 -2.68 -10.99 -0.79
N GLY A 185 -3.30 -9.81 -0.93
CA GLY A 185 -4.58 -9.49 -0.28
C GLY A 185 -4.57 -9.60 1.25
N GLN A 186 -3.41 -9.48 1.90
CA GLN A 186 -3.25 -9.72 3.34
C GLN A 186 -3.19 -8.44 4.16
N GLU A 187 -3.83 -8.45 5.33
CA GLU A 187 -3.80 -7.36 6.31
C GLU A 187 -2.90 -7.68 7.51
N PHE A 188 -2.22 -6.65 8.00
CA PHE A 188 -1.33 -6.68 9.15
C PHE A 188 -1.65 -5.52 10.09
N GLU A 189 -1.67 -5.77 11.39
CA GLU A 189 -1.89 -4.74 12.41
C GLU A 189 -0.64 -4.51 13.27
N PHE A 190 -0.27 -3.27 13.53
CA PHE A 190 0.84 -2.90 14.41
C PHE A 190 0.34 -1.93 15.48
N ARG A 191 0.61 -2.25 16.74
CA ARG A 191 0.27 -1.37 17.88
C ARG A 191 1.44 -0.43 18.14
N LEU A 192 1.15 0.87 18.18
CA LEU A 192 2.13 1.93 18.27
C LEU A 192 1.78 2.87 19.44
N ARG A 193 2.74 3.08 20.34
CA ARG A 193 2.64 4.06 21.43
C ARG A 193 3.08 5.44 20.98
N SER A 194 4.04 5.50 20.06
CA SER A 194 4.62 6.72 19.51
C SER A 194 4.71 6.63 17.98
N PRO A 195 3.56 6.69 17.27
CA PRO A 195 3.52 6.63 15.81
C PRO A 195 4.43 7.67 15.14
N GLU A 196 4.63 8.83 15.75
CA GLU A 196 5.50 9.90 15.26
C GLU A 196 6.98 9.52 15.20
N ASN A 197 7.40 8.53 15.98
CA ASN A 197 8.78 8.01 16.03
C ASN A 197 8.90 6.62 15.40
N ALA A 198 7.84 6.13 14.75
CA ALA A 198 7.80 4.82 14.12
C ALA A 198 7.91 4.93 12.59
N SER A 199 8.55 3.94 11.98
CA SER A 199 8.61 3.74 10.53
C SER A 199 8.23 2.30 10.20
N ILE A 200 7.40 2.11 9.18
CA ILE A 200 7.09 0.79 8.65
C ILE A 200 8.10 0.43 7.55
N LEU A 201 8.79 -0.68 7.73
CA LEU A 201 9.69 -1.27 6.75
C LEU A 201 8.97 -2.39 5.99
N PHE A 202 9.01 -2.31 4.67
CA PHE A 202 8.66 -3.40 3.77
C PHE A 202 9.94 -3.95 3.14
N GLU A 203 10.10 -5.28 3.14
CA GLU A 203 11.19 -5.97 2.46
C GLU A 203 10.61 -7.08 1.59
N VAL A 204 11.01 -7.11 0.32
CA VAL A 204 10.56 -8.11 -0.66
C VAL A 204 11.65 -9.13 -0.86
N TYR A 205 11.22 -10.38 -0.91
CA TYR A 205 12.10 -11.50 -1.16
C TYR A 205 11.46 -12.45 -2.16
N ASP A 206 12.29 -12.99 -3.03
CA ASP A 206 11.99 -14.19 -3.78
C ASP A 206 12.20 -15.42 -2.90
N ARG A 207 11.40 -16.46 -3.10
CA ARG A 207 11.52 -17.70 -2.34
C ARG A 207 12.16 -18.79 -3.18
N ASP A 208 13.41 -19.02 -2.88
CA ASP A 208 14.10 -20.22 -3.32
C ASP A 208 13.81 -21.43 -2.44
N ARG A 209 13.60 -22.57 -3.07
CA ARG A 209 13.37 -23.84 -2.36
C ARG A 209 14.66 -24.45 -1.82
N PHE A 210 15.77 -24.24 -2.51
CA PHE A 210 17.03 -24.97 -2.29
C PHE A 210 18.21 -24.08 -1.89
N SER A 211 18.05 -22.76 -1.97
CA SER A 211 19.06 -21.77 -1.59
C SER A 211 18.48 -20.76 -0.60
N ARG A 212 19.27 -19.75 -0.25
CA ARG A 212 18.79 -18.61 0.51
C ARG A 212 17.95 -17.75 -0.41
N ASN A 213 16.76 -17.40 0.05
CA ASN A 213 15.86 -16.43 -0.56
C ASN A 213 16.57 -15.15 -1.01
N ASP A 214 16.40 -14.81 -2.28
CA ASP A 214 16.95 -13.59 -2.85
C ASP A 214 16.17 -12.35 -2.41
N PHE A 215 16.92 -11.28 -2.11
CA PHE A 215 16.34 -9.99 -1.74
C PHE A 215 16.07 -9.19 -3.00
N ALA A 216 14.81 -8.77 -3.20
CA ALA A 216 14.42 -7.95 -4.33
C ALA A 216 14.58 -6.45 -4.02
N GLY A 217 14.04 -6.01 -2.88
CA GLY A 217 14.11 -4.60 -2.50
C GLY A 217 13.42 -4.28 -1.20
N LYS A 218 13.53 -3.02 -0.76
CA LYS A 218 12.93 -2.53 0.48
C LYS A 218 12.39 -1.12 0.35
N VAL A 219 11.57 -0.72 1.30
CA VAL A 219 11.15 0.68 1.48
C VAL A 219 10.78 0.91 2.94
N SER A 220 11.28 1.99 3.52
CA SER A 220 10.98 2.41 4.89
C SER A 220 10.21 3.73 4.88
N LEU A 221 9.01 3.73 5.45
CA LEU A 221 8.08 4.86 5.45
C LEU A 221 7.82 5.33 6.89
N PRO A 222 8.07 6.61 7.23
CA PRO A 222 7.66 7.18 8.51
C PRO A 222 6.15 7.08 8.68
N VAL A 223 5.69 6.56 9.81
CA VAL A 223 4.24 6.40 10.07
C VAL A 223 3.53 7.76 10.13
N SER A 224 4.22 8.80 10.61
CA SER A 224 3.73 10.19 10.63
C SER A 224 3.47 10.80 9.24
N GLU A 225 4.10 10.26 8.20
CA GLU A 225 3.97 10.76 6.83
C GLU A 225 3.07 9.87 5.95
N LEU A 226 2.55 8.77 6.51
CA LEU A 226 1.63 7.90 5.77
C LEU A 226 0.34 8.64 5.44
N ARG A 227 -0.03 8.62 4.16
CA ARG A 227 -1.37 9.01 3.72
C ARG A 227 -2.29 7.80 3.83
N MET A 228 -3.36 7.93 4.61
CA MET A 228 -4.39 6.90 4.76
C MET A 228 -5.07 6.59 3.42
N GLY A 229 -5.64 5.40 3.26
CA GLY A 229 -6.25 4.95 2.00
C GLY A 229 -5.28 4.14 1.15
N ILE A 230 -5.66 3.88 -0.12
CA ILE A 230 -4.90 3.02 -1.05
C ILE A 230 -3.80 3.85 -1.72
N ARG A 231 -2.56 3.36 -1.68
CA ARG A 231 -1.36 4.06 -2.14
C ARG A 231 -0.45 3.13 -2.93
N ALA A 232 0.13 3.66 -4.01
CA ALA A 232 1.27 3.06 -4.68
C ALA A 232 2.56 3.39 -3.93
N VAL A 233 3.33 2.37 -3.56
CA VAL A 233 4.57 2.50 -2.79
C VAL A 233 5.73 1.97 -3.65
N PRO A 234 6.61 2.83 -4.22
CA PRO A 234 7.80 2.39 -4.93
C PRO A 234 8.76 1.63 -4.01
N LEU A 235 9.52 0.73 -4.63
CA LEU A 235 10.57 -0.03 -3.98
C LEU A 235 11.94 0.60 -4.24
N TYR A 236 12.89 0.30 -3.36
CA TYR A 236 14.29 0.64 -3.54
C TYR A 236 15.12 -0.65 -3.57
N ASP A 237 16.09 -0.70 -4.46
CA ASP A 237 16.99 -1.83 -4.62
C ASP A 237 17.97 -1.94 -3.43
N LYS A 238 18.87 -2.94 -3.50
CA LYS A 238 19.88 -3.18 -2.46
C LYS A 238 20.94 -2.06 -2.38
N GLU A 239 21.13 -1.30 -3.46
CA GLU A 239 22.01 -0.12 -3.51
C GLU A 239 21.33 1.16 -2.97
N GLY A 240 20.02 1.12 -2.72
CA GLY A 240 19.24 2.26 -2.27
C GLY A 240 18.74 3.16 -3.40
N ASN A 241 18.83 2.73 -4.66
CA ASN A 241 18.23 3.45 -5.76
C ASN A 241 16.74 3.11 -5.86
N GLN A 242 15.92 4.10 -6.20
CA GLN A 242 14.50 3.87 -6.43
C GLN A 242 14.32 3.04 -7.71
N CYS A 243 13.56 1.97 -7.62
CA CYS A 243 13.14 1.18 -8.78
C CYS A 243 12.29 2.03 -9.74
N VAL A 244 12.41 1.79 -11.04
CA VAL A 244 11.71 2.59 -12.06
C VAL A 244 10.24 2.16 -12.13
N ALA A 245 9.99 0.86 -12.03
CA ALA A 245 8.69 0.23 -12.20
C ALA A 245 8.14 -0.44 -10.92
N ALA A 246 8.98 -1.00 -10.08
CA ALA A 246 8.61 -1.88 -8.99
C ALA A 246 7.91 -1.10 -7.88
N ARG A 247 6.68 -1.50 -7.58
CA ARG A 247 5.84 -0.84 -6.58
C ARG A 247 4.77 -1.76 -6.02
N PHE A 248 4.37 -1.50 -4.79
CA PHE A 248 3.19 -2.12 -4.17
C PHE A 248 1.95 -1.26 -4.34
N LEU A 249 0.79 -1.89 -4.22
CA LEU A 249 -0.46 -1.22 -3.88
C LEU A 249 -0.88 -1.62 -2.46
N VAL A 250 -0.94 -0.64 -1.56
CA VAL A 250 -1.11 -0.85 -0.12
C VAL A 250 -2.20 0.08 0.41
N ARG A 251 -3.06 -0.40 1.30
CA ARG A 251 -3.93 0.45 2.11
C ARG A 251 -3.34 0.70 3.49
N PHE A 252 -3.30 1.96 3.90
CA PHE A 252 -2.96 2.36 5.27
C PHE A 252 -4.19 2.87 6.01
N MET A 253 -4.36 2.45 7.26
CA MET A 253 -5.35 2.97 8.20
C MET A 253 -4.73 3.08 9.58
N ILE A 254 -5.06 4.14 10.32
CA ILE A 254 -4.74 4.26 11.74
C ILE A 254 -6.07 4.35 12.49
N VAL A 255 -6.26 3.44 13.45
CA VAL A 255 -7.42 3.40 14.35
C VAL A 255 -7.01 3.63 15.79
#